data_AF-A0A937MDK8-F1
#
_entry.id   AF-A0A937MDK8-F1
#
_cell.length_a   1.000
_cell.length_b   1.000
_cell.length_c   1.000
_cell.angle_alpha   90.00
_cell.angle_beta   90.00
_cell.angle_gamma   90.00
#
_symmetry.space_group_name_H-M   'P 1'
#
loop_
_entity.id
_entity.type
_entity.pdbx_description
1 polymer ?
#
loop_
_entity_poly.entity_id
_entity_poly.type
_entity_poly.pdbx_seq_one_letter_code
_entity_poly.pdbx_strand_id
1 'polypeptide(L)'
;MRYVSLVSAFLAVFAYGSAQATQITNADDEGYAVIVVTTAGEKITKVAAGEIMDDVCPEGCTLILGDKGEVIVTADDSVTIENGTMTLD
;
A
#
# COMPACT_ATOMS: atom_id res chain seq x y z
N MET A 1 48.06 11.68 -33.45
CA MET A 1 48.00 11.79 -31.97
C MET A 1 47.06 12.96 -31.68
N ARG A 2 45.96 12.89 -30.96
CA ARG A 2 45.47 11.91 -29.98
C ARG A 2 43.99 12.24 -29.68
N TYR A 3 43.18 11.19 -29.60
CA TYR A 3 41.94 11.01 -28.84
C TYR A 3 40.71 11.91 -29.09
N VAL A 4 39.80 11.32 -29.86
CA VAL A 4 38.35 11.33 -29.64
C VAL A 4 38.06 11.05 -28.15
N SER A 5 37.28 11.90 -27.49
CA SER A 5 36.51 11.49 -26.31
C SER A 5 35.11 12.08 -26.39
N LEU A 6 34.24 11.31 -27.05
CA LEU A 6 32.81 11.25 -26.72
C LEU A 6 32.70 10.99 -25.21
N VAL A 7 32.24 11.96 -24.44
CA VAL A 7 31.74 11.70 -23.09
C VAL A 7 30.24 11.51 -23.23
N SER A 8 29.86 10.27 -23.51
CA SER A 8 28.48 9.78 -23.42
C SER A 8 28.01 9.94 -21.98
N ALA A 9 27.22 10.98 -21.70
CA ALA A 9 26.51 11.10 -20.44
C ALA A 9 25.35 10.08 -20.43
N PHE A 10 25.66 8.87 -20.00
CA PHE A 10 24.65 7.91 -19.53
C PHE A 10 24.07 8.47 -18.21
N LEU A 11 22.99 9.24 -18.31
CA LEU A 11 22.11 9.50 -17.18
C LEU A 11 21.41 8.17 -16.85
N ALA A 12 21.96 7.46 -15.87
CA ALA A 12 21.30 6.33 -15.25
C ALA A 12 20.01 6.84 -14.61
N VAL A 13 18.88 6.57 -15.27
CA VAL A 13 17.56 6.64 -14.66
C VAL A 13 17.55 5.57 -13.58
N PHE A 14 17.81 5.98 -12.35
CA PHE A 14 17.48 5.16 -11.19
C PHE A 14 15.96 5.06 -11.15
N ALA A 15 15.42 4.04 -11.82
CA ALA A 15 14.10 3.52 -11.52
C ALA A 15 14.20 2.91 -10.11
N TYR A 16 14.13 3.77 -9.09
CA TYR A 16 13.64 3.35 -7.80
C TYR A 16 12.21 2.87 -8.06
N GLY A 17 12.05 1.55 -8.24
CA GLY A 17 10.75 0.94 -8.03
C GLY A 17 10.37 1.28 -6.60
N SER A 18 9.51 2.27 -6.44
CA SER A 18 8.78 2.44 -5.20
C SER A 18 8.03 1.14 -5.01
N ALA A 19 8.46 0.31 -4.05
CA ALA A 19 7.53 -0.61 -3.43
C ALA A 19 6.46 0.31 -2.82
N GLN A 20 5.35 0.45 -3.53
CA GLN A 20 4.20 1.18 -3.07
C GLN A 20 3.68 0.37 -1.89
N ALA A 21 3.58 1.00 -0.75
CA ALA A 21 2.99 0.36 0.40
C ALA A 21 1.48 0.20 0.19
N THR A 22 0.87 -0.78 0.87
CA THR A 22 -0.54 -1.10 0.64
C THR A 22 -1.45 0.11 0.85
N GLN A 23 -2.33 0.34 -0.11
CA GLN A 23 -3.39 1.35 -0.03
C GLN A 23 -4.69 0.71 0.49
N ILE A 24 -5.41 1.41 1.36
CA ILE A 24 -6.77 1.04 1.77
C ILE A 24 -7.72 2.15 1.37
N THR A 25 -8.69 1.83 0.53
CA THR A 25 -9.78 2.74 0.12
C THR A 25 -11.07 2.30 0.80
N ASN A 26 -11.76 3.21 1.47
CA ASN A 26 -13.12 2.98 1.95
C ASN A 26 -14.13 3.64 1.02
N ALA A 27 -14.83 2.83 0.22
CA ALA A 27 -15.85 3.28 -0.71
C ALA A 27 -17.23 3.46 -0.04
N ASP A 28 -17.40 3.06 1.21
CA ASP A 28 -18.66 3.17 1.94
C ASP A 28 -18.85 4.55 2.59
N ASP A 29 -20.11 4.87 2.90
CA ASP A 29 -20.54 6.10 3.59
C ASP A 29 -20.36 6.05 5.12
N GLU A 30 -19.86 4.94 5.66
CA GLU A 30 -19.54 4.77 7.08
C GLU A 30 -18.05 4.52 7.31
N GLY A 31 -17.55 4.86 8.50
CA GLY A 31 -16.15 4.66 8.85
C GLY A 31 -15.91 3.30 9.51
N TYR A 32 -14.75 2.71 9.25
CA TYR A 32 -14.37 1.39 9.74
C TYR A 32 -13.10 1.42 10.58
N ALA A 33 -13.00 0.49 11.54
CA ALA A 33 -11.76 0.19 12.24
C ALA A 33 -11.12 -1.04 11.60
N VAL A 34 -9.92 -0.86 11.05
CA VAL A 34 -9.10 -1.90 10.43
C VAL A 34 -7.92 -2.20 11.35
N ILE A 35 -7.75 -3.45 11.72
CA ILE A 35 -6.57 -3.91 12.46
C ILE A 35 -5.51 -4.31 11.43
N VAL A 36 -4.37 -3.63 11.49
CA VAL A 36 -3.21 -3.88 10.66
C VAL A 36 -2.24 -4.73 11.45
N VAL A 37 -2.04 -5.97 11.03
CA VAL A 37 -1.16 -6.95 11.67
C VAL A 37 0.13 -7.05 10.84
N THR A 38 1.24 -6.61 11.44
CA THR A 38 2.57 -6.64 10.82
C THR A 38 3.52 -7.50 11.64
N THR A 39 4.74 -7.73 11.15
CA THR A 39 5.82 -8.38 11.91
C THR A 39 6.22 -7.58 13.16
N ALA A 40 6.01 -6.26 13.16
CA ALA A 40 6.27 -5.37 14.29
C ALA A 40 5.15 -5.38 15.36
N GLY A 41 3.99 -5.98 15.04
CA GLY A 41 2.83 -6.05 15.91
C GLY A 41 1.55 -5.56 15.24
N GLU A 42 0.51 -5.39 16.06
CA GLU A 42 -0.83 -4.98 15.64
C GLU A 42 -1.08 -3.50 15.89
N LYS A 43 -1.73 -2.84 14.93
CA LYS A 43 -2.18 -1.45 15.05
C LYS A 43 -3.62 -1.34 14.59
N ILE A 44 -4.47 -0.71 15.41
CA ILE A 44 -5.83 -0.36 14.99
C ILE A 44 -5.78 0.99 14.27
N THR A 45 -6.28 1.01 13.04
CA THR A 45 -6.37 2.19 12.19
C THR A 45 -7.83 2.43 11.84
N LYS A 46 -8.29 3.69 11.94
CA LYS A 46 -9.64 4.05 11.54
C LYS A 46 -9.58 4.63 10.13
N VAL A 47 -10.38 4.06 9.23
CA VAL A 47 -10.59 4.54 7.87
C VAL A 47 -11.96 5.20 7.83
N ALA A 48 -12.02 6.52 7.64
CA ALA A 48 -13.25 7.28 7.54
C ALA A 48 -14.01 6.94 6.26
N ALA A 49 -15.29 7.34 6.21
CA ALA A 49 -16.12 7.20 5.01
C ALA A 49 -15.48 7.94 3.83
N GLY A 50 -15.35 7.28 2.67
CA GLY A 50 -14.72 7.85 1.49
C GLY A 50 -13.22 8.12 1.60
N GLU A 51 -12.55 7.66 2.66
CA GLU A 51 -11.12 7.91 2.88
C GLU A 51 -10.24 6.93 2.09
N ILE A 52 -9.13 7.44 1.58
CA ILE A 52 -8.04 6.66 1.01
C ILE A 52 -6.84 6.81 1.94
N MET A 53 -6.35 5.69 2.45
CA MET A 53 -5.15 5.60 3.27
C MET A 53 -4.02 4.99 2.47
N ASP A 54 -2.99 5.79 2.23
CA ASP A 54 -1.75 5.34 1.64
C ASP A 54 -0.75 4.87 2.70
N ASP A 55 0.21 4.05 2.27
CA ASP A 55 1.35 3.64 3.10
C ASP A 55 0.97 2.92 4.39
N VAL A 56 -0.06 2.05 4.31
CA VAL A 56 -0.56 1.31 5.49
C VAL A 56 0.41 0.23 5.93
N CYS A 57 0.97 -0.52 4.98
CA CYS A 57 2.05 -1.46 5.25
C CYS A 57 2.99 -1.63 4.04
N PRO A 58 4.26 -1.19 4.14
CA PRO A 58 5.23 -1.28 3.04
C PRO A 58 5.78 -2.69 2.80
N GLU A 59 5.73 -3.56 3.79
CA GLU A 59 6.32 -4.90 3.73
C GLU A 59 5.27 -6.02 3.54
N GLY A 60 4.00 -5.64 3.36
CA GLY A 60 2.85 -6.54 3.45
C GLY A 60 2.38 -6.72 4.90
N CYS A 61 1.10 -7.06 5.07
CA CYS A 61 0.45 -7.21 6.35
C CYS A 61 -0.83 -8.04 6.24
N THR A 62 -1.45 -8.35 7.38
CA THR A 62 -2.85 -8.81 7.40
C THR A 62 -3.73 -7.66 7.85
N LEU A 63 -4.76 -7.36 7.07
CA LEU A 63 -5.78 -6.38 7.39
C LEU A 63 -7.01 -7.11 7.89
N ILE A 64 -7.57 -6.70 9.03
CA ILE A 64 -8.77 -7.31 9.63
C ILE A 64 -9.83 -6.23 9.83
N LEU A 65 -11.02 -6.46 9.28
CA LEU A 65 -12.16 -5.54 9.36
C LEU A 65 -13.17 -6.08 10.37
N GLY A 66 -12.88 -5.88 11.67
CA GLY A 66 -13.72 -6.40 12.76
C GLY A 66 -14.07 -7.88 12.57
N ASP A 67 -15.34 -8.23 12.70
CA ASP A 67 -15.85 -9.60 12.49
C ASP A 67 -16.17 -9.92 11.01
N LYS A 68 -15.91 -8.98 10.08
CA LYS A 68 -16.35 -9.09 8.68
C LYS A 68 -15.37 -9.83 7.78
N GLY A 69 -14.10 -9.93 8.19
CA GLY A 69 -13.10 -10.74 7.50
C GLY A 69 -11.68 -10.19 7.62
N GLU A 70 -10.75 -10.97 7.09
CA GLU A 70 -9.33 -10.63 7.00
C GLU A 70 -8.83 -10.77 5.56
N VAL A 71 -7.87 -9.93 5.18
CA VAL A 71 -7.20 -9.96 3.88
C VAL A 71 -5.70 -9.91 4.13
N ILE A 72 -4.96 -10.83 3.51
CA ILE A 72 -3.49 -10.82 3.53
C ILE A 72 -3.04 -10.03 2.30
N VAL A 73 -2.25 -8.99 2.54
CA VAL A 73 -1.74 -8.09 1.51
C VAL A 73 -0.22 -8.16 1.47
N THR A 74 0.32 -8.07 0.27
CA THR A 74 1.73 -7.91 -0.01
C THR A 74 2.05 -6.44 -0.31
N ALA A 75 3.34 -6.11 -0.40
CA ALA A 75 3.74 -4.80 -0.91
C ALA A 75 3.12 -4.58 -2.29
N ASP A 76 2.68 -3.35 -2.55
CA ASP A 76 2.01 -2.86 -3.77
C ASP A 76 0.53 -3.24 -3.94
N ASP A 77 -0.06 -4.04 -3.05
CA ASP A 77 -1.48 -4.39 -3.13
C ASP A 77 -2.39 -3.20 -2.76
N SER A 78 -3.59 -3.16 -3.34
CA SER A 78 -4.64 -2.21 -2.98
C SER A 78 -5.84 -2.96 -2.40
N VAL A 79 -6.44 -2.40 -1.35
CA VAL A 79 -7.63 -2.97 -0.70
C VAL A 79 -8.76 -1.97 -0.71
N THR A 80 -9.92 -2.42 -1.16
CA THR A 80 -11.16 -1.64 -1.13
C THR A 80 -12.12 -2.21 -0.10
N ILE A 81 -12.64 -1.36 0.77
CA ILE A 81 -13.78 -1.64 1.64
C ILE A 81 -15.04 -1.15 0.93
N GLU A 82 -15.91 -2.08 0.56
CA GLU A 82 -17.20 -1.77 -0.06
C GLU A 82 -18.27 -2.73 0.48
N ASN A 83 -19.46 -2.20 0.78
CA ASN A 83 -20.55 -2.91 1.45
C ASN A 83 -20.09 -3.60 2.75
N GLY A 84 -19.14 -2.97 3.44
CA GLY A 84 -18.50 -3.48 4.65
C GLY A 84 -17.67 -4.74 4.45
N THR A 85 -17.17 -5.02 3.26
CA THR A 85 -16.28 -6.15 2.99
C THR A 85 -14.96 -5.64 2.43
N MET A 86 -13.84 -6.22 2.86
CA MET A 86 -12.53 -5.95 2.24
C MET A 86 -12.33 -6.83 1.01
N THR A 87 -11.87 -6.22 -0.07
CA THR A 87 -11.50 -6.89 -1.32
C THR A 87 -10.13 -6.42 -1.77
N LEU A 88 -9.29 -7.34 -2.23
CA LEU A 88 -8.03 -7.03 -2.89
C LEU A 88 -8.34 -6.62 -4.34
N ASP A 89 -7.79 -5.50 -4.80
CA ASP A 89 -7.89 -5.02 -6.19
C ASP A 89 -6.61 -5.37 -6.97
#